data_AF-H3BXP1-F1
#
_entry.id   AF-H3BXP1-F1
#
_cell.length_a   1.000
_cell.length_b   1.000
_cell.length_c   1.000
_cell.angle_alpha   90.00
_cell.angle_beta   90.00
_cell.angle_gamma   90.00
#
_symmetry.space_group_name_H-M   'P 1'
#
loop_
_entity.id
_entity.type
_entity.pdbx_description
1 polymer ?
#
loop_
_entity_poly.entity_id
_entity_poly.type
_entity_poly.pdbx_seq_one_letter_code
_entity_poly.pdbx_strand_id
1 'polypeptide(L)'
;TLLMKQAFTDSLFSAEDEAFILKRLVMLSQHPLLSTSEKLFYTDCILHFPENRPISSSSDGDEALPVLLTPQLASALVPTVFNDSTTMLTRFKLLSLVYIEEGEGEAGDGTGMAYLYDHLTTLLNIVENGGSREIVVTFFRATFLFLVHFWHVEAYAHNLVEKLCDLYMHHCCLAPHLINLADQTQNKLTDSGWAVGLLKALQGVITKAPMSQITPKDLSWHLRMLARVAQDSTVRCLANFISPSASPLHLSRDWRLGNKLLGVCRRLLDHPGLDSLLVPLADVLQQLACHYGDTDIQDHARLYYTLLTTLSREKLSGILSRGFTEGGQQVKRRLLSCIMAEGEGLTNTLTIHPTERAMIRLVEVPSEARGRRCVGRIQSSVHRPWFCLPNLHFRLSDSNYEDLSDITVPCLIRGRLLPAVQLRLKPRQPQPTTLSASAIFTTQDGLSWSTVLADVPVAFHQLFRPLPAPPSWGRGRKLRLFDGLWEELGSEESASDCTTSLFCCQLTEAALLALLHKHLLPFLLSDPCPGAELKVLLFLPPQSHVLLKIRSEEDAVHFSIATDTWHLLPHVNSYLLTLTSSQ
;
A
#
# COMPACT_ATOMS: atom_id res chain seq x y z
N THR A 1 -64.70 8.91 4.98
CA THR A 1 -64.79 8.92 6.46
C THR A 1 -63.55 9.51 7.10
N LEU A 2 -62.34 9.01 6.84
CA LEU A 2 -61.10 9.56 7.44
C LEU A 2 -60.86 11.05 7.14
N LEU A 3 -61.12 11.51 5.92
CA LEU A 3 -61.07 12.95 5.59
C LEU A 3 -62.10 13.80 6.35
N MET A 4 -63.27 13.22 6.67
CA MET A 4 -64.29 13.90 7.49
C MET A 4 -63.86 13.94 8.97
N LYS A 5 -63.27 12.86 9.48
CA LYS A 5 -62.68 12.86 10.83
C LYS A 5 -61.53 13.86 10.95
N GLN A 6 -60.66 13.97 9.95
CA GLN A 6 -59.60 14.98 9.91
C GLN A 6 -60.15 16.42 9.93
N ALA A 7 -61.31 16.66 9.31
CA ALA A 7 -61.92 17.98 9.23
C ALA A 7 -62.73 18.37 10.47
N PHE A 8 -63.30 17.39 11.19
CA PHE A 8 -64.30 17.65 12.25
C PHE A 8 -63.98 17.01 13.61
N THR A 9 -62.83 16.34 13.72
CA THR A 9 -62.24 15.72 14.93
C THR A 9 -63.29 15.20 15.90
N ASP A 10 -63.59 15.92 16.98
CA ASP A 10 -64.35 15.45 18.15
C ASP A 10 -65.84 15.79 18.07
N SER A 11 -66.28 16.43 16.98
CA SER A 11 -67.65 16.93 16.84
C SER A 11 -68.61 15.91 16.24
N LEU A 12 -68.08 14.91 15.53
CA LEU A 12 -68.84 14.01 14.65
C LEU A 12 -68.64 12.53 14.93
N PHE A 13 -67.59 12.15 15.66
CA PHE A 13 -67.26 10.75 15.94
C PHE A 13 -67.03 10.57 17.44
N SER A 14 -67.61 9.52 18.01
CA SER A 14 -67.31 9.08 19.37
C SER A 14 -66.06 8.18 19.41
N ALA A 15 -65.49 7.99 20.59
CA ALA A 15 -64.37 7.05 20.78
C ALA A 15 -64.74 5.59 20.37
N GLU A 16 -66.02 5.21 20.50
CA GLU A 16 -66.51 3.90 20.04
C GLU A 16 -66.53 3.80 18.51
N ASP A 17 -66.91 4.88 17.82
CA ASP A 17 -66.89 4.94 16.36
C ASP A 17 -65.46 4.88 15.81
N GLU A 18 -64.52 5.57 16.46
CA GLU A 18 -63.10 5.53 16.13
C GLU A 18 -62.52 4.13 16.26
N ALA A 19 -62.78 3.46 17.39
CA ALA A 19 -62.37 2.08 17.62
C ALA A 19 -62.99 1.12 16.58
N PHE A 20 -64.25 1.33 16.20
CA PHE A 20 -64.92 0.53 15.16
C PHE A 20 -64.30 0.75 13.77
N ILE A 21 -64.02 2.00 13.40
CA ILE A 21 -63.35 2.34 12.13
C ILE A 21 -61.96 1.71 12.08
N LEU A 22 -61.19 1.82 13.17
CA LEU A 22 -59.85 1.25 13.26
C LEU A 22 -59.89 -0.28 13.13
N LYS A 23 -60.79 -0.95 13.86
CA LYS A 23 -61.00 -2.41 13.74
C LYS A 23 -61.36 -2.82 12.32
N ARG A 24 -62.20 -2.04 11.63
CA ARG A 24 -62.56 -2.30 10.24
C ARG A 24 -61.37 -2.13 9.29
N LEU A 25 -60.55 -1.09 9.47
CA LEU A 25 -59.33 -0.87 8.68
C LEU A 25 -58.33 -2.02 8.87
N VAL A 26 -58.14 -2.48 10.10
CA VAL A 26 -57.28 -3.63 10.42
C VAL A 26 -57.76 -4.89 9.71
N MET A 27 -59.07 -5.20 9.76
CA MET A 27 -59.64 -6.34 9.04
C MET A 27 -59.50 -6.22 7.51
N LEU A 28 -59.74 -5.04 6.95
CA LEU A 28 -59.62 -4.81 5.51
C LEU A 28 -58.16 -4.90 5.03
N SER A 29 -57.20 -4.43 5.80
CA SER A 29 -55.77 -4.54 5.45
C SER A 29 -55.27 -5.99 5.32
N GLN A 30 -56.03 -6.99 5.82
CA GLN A 30 -55.72 -8.41 5.74
C GLN A 30 -56.63 -9.22 4.83
N HIS A 31 -57.72 -8.63 4.33
CA HIS A 31 -58.76 -9.38 3.67
C HIS A 31 -58.22 -10.10 2.41
N PRO A 32 -58.38 -11.44 2.29
CA PRO A 32 -57.70 -12.22 1.26
C PRO A 32 -58.12 -11.85 -0.17
N LEU A 33 -59.36 -11.40 -0.36
CA LEU A 33 -59.89 -11.02 -1.68
C LEU A 33 -59.45 -9.63 -2.16
N LEU A 34 -58.80 -8.83 -1.32
CA LEU A 34 -58.34 -7.50 -1.71
C LEU A 34 -56.98 -7.55 -2.38
N SER A 35 -56.78 -6.64 -3.33
CA SER A 35 -55.50 -6.42 -3.99
C SER A 35 -54.43 -5.92 -3.01
N THR A 36 -53.16 -6.13 -3.33
CA THR A 36 -52.03 -5.58 -2.56
C THR A 36 -52.13 -4.06 -2.42
N SER A 37 -52.51 -3.35 -3.49
CA SER A 37 -52.71 -1.90 -3.47
C SER A 37 -53.77 -1.45 -2.45
N GLU A 38 -54.89 -2.17 -2.35
CA GLU A 38 -55.95 -1.86 -1.39
C GLU A 38 -55.49 -2.17 0.04
N LYS A 39 -54.79 -3.30 0.26
CA LYS A 39 -54.23 -3.65 1.56
C LYS A 39 -53.22 -2.61 2.05
N LEU A 40 -52.35 -2.14 1.17
CA LEU A 40 -51.39 -1.06 1.45
C LEU A 40 -52.12 0.24 1.77
N PHE A 41 -53.16 0.60 0.99
CA PHE A 41 -53.97 1.79 1.26
C PHE A 41 -54.63 1.74 2.65
N TYR A 42 -55.21 0.61 3.05
CA TYR A 42 -55.79 0.48 4.39
C TYR A 42 -54.74 0.52 5.50
N THR A 43 -53.54 -0.02 5.26
CA THR A 43 -52.42 0.07 6.21
C THR A 43 -51.92 1.51 6.35
N ASP A 44 -51.83 2.24 5.24
CA ASP A 44 -51.47 3.65 5.21
C ASP A 44 -52.50 4.53 5.95
N CYS A 45 -53.79 4.19 5.81
CA CYS A 45 -54.87 4.82 6.57
C CYS A 45 -54.77 4.59 8.09
N ILE A 46 -54.21 3.46 8.52
CA ILE A 46 -53.97 3.17 9.94
C ILE A 46 -52.79 3.99 10.47
N LEU A 47 -51.71 4.11 9.70
CA LEU A 47 -50.54 4.92 10.08
C LEU A 47 -50.90 6.40 10.21
N HIS A 48 -51.64 6.93 9.23
CA HIS A 48 -52.02 8.34 9.17
C HIS A 48 -53.40 8.64 9.78
N PHE A 49 -53.83 7.82 10.75
CA PHE A 49 -55.08 8.08 11.46
C PHE A 49 -54.99 9.47 12.13
N PRO A 50 -56.04 10.32 12.06
CA PRO A 50 -55.94 11.73 12.45
C PRO A 50 -55.39 12.00 13.86
N GLU A 51 -55.63 11.08 14.79
CA GLU A 51 -55.24 11.09 16.19
C GLU A 51 -53.75 10.74 16.40
N ASN A 52 -53.10 10.15 15.39
CA ASN A 52 -51.68 9.84 15.42
C ASN A 52 -50.82 11.07 15.08
N ARG A 53 -51.38 12.21 14.66
CA ARG A 53 -50.57 13.40 14.33
C ARG A 53 -50.24 14.21 15.59
N PRO A 54 -48.96 14.50 15.88
CA PRO A 54 -48.61 15.41 16.96
C PRO A 54 -49.09 16.84 16.62
N ILE A 55 -49.55 17.56 17.64
CA ILE A 55 -50.11 18.92 17.53
C ILE A 55 -49.08 19.95 17.03
N SER A 56 -47.79 19.60 16.94
CA SER A 56 -46.66 20.52 16.72
C SER A 56 -45.64 20.16 15.64
N SER A 57 -45.95 19.34 14.61
CA SER A 57 -44.97 19.06 13.55
C SER A 57 -45.15 19.95 12.31
N SER A 58 -44.23 20.91 12.18
CA SER A 58 -43.95 21.63 10.94
C SER A 58 -43.16 20.73 9.98
N SER A 59 -43.77 20.41 8.84
CA SER A 59 -43.12 20.19 7.53
C SER A 59 -41.98 19.17 7.35
N ASP A 60 -41.81 18.14 8.17
CA ASP A 60 -40.97 17.00 7.75
C ASP A 60 -41.52 15.66 8.26
N GLY A 61 -41.43 14.63 7.42
CA GLY A 61 -42.21 13.39 7.46
C GLY A 61 -41.85 12.38 8.55
N ASP A 62 -41.82 12.79 9.81
CA ASP A 62 -41.76 11.86 10.94
C ASP A 62 -43.12 11.16 11.10
N GLU A 63 -43.14 9.87 10.77
CA GLU A 63 -44.27 8.99 11.03
C GLU A 63 -44.42 8.79 12.54
N ALA A 64 -45.55 9.23 13.07
CA ALA A 64 -45.81 9.25 14.51
C ALA A 64 -46.41 7.92 15.01
N LEU A 65 -46.23 7.68 16.31
CA LEU A 65 -46.70 6.47 16.99
C LEU A 65 -48.23 6.34 16.90
N PRO A 66 -48.77 5.18 16.50
CA PRO A 66 -50.21 4.97 16.44
C PRO A 66 -50.89 4.91 17.83
N VAL A 67 -51.34 6.06 18.35
CA VAL A 67 -51.90 6.21 19.70
C VAL A 67 -53.12 5.32 19.98
N LEU A 68 -53.97 5.10 18.98
CA LEU A 68 -55.23 4.33 19.15
C LEU A 68 -55.08 2.84 18.80
N LEU A 69 -53.96 2.42 18.22
CA LEU A 69 -53.75 1.05 17.78
C LEU A 69 -53.15 0.21 18.90
N THR A 70 -54.02 -0.45 19.67
CA THR A 70 -53.58 -1.34 20.74
C THR A 70 -52.78 -2.55 20.21
N PRO A 71 -51.80 -3.06 20.97
CA PRO A 71 -51.02 -4.25 20.60
C PRO A 71 -51.86 -5.49 20.31
N GLN A 72 -52.99 -5.66 21.01
CA GLN A 72 -53.95 -6.76 20.77
C GLN A 72 -54.68 -6.62 19.44
N LEU A 73 -54.98 -5.40 18.99
CA LEU A 73 -55.58 -5.19 17.68
C LEU A 73 -54.53 -5.31 16.58
N ALA A 74 -53.30 -4.85 16.87
CA ALA A 74 -52.16 -4.94 15.98
C ALA A 74 -51.71 -6.39 15.75
N SER A 75 -51.89 -7.30 16.73
CA SER A 75 -51.49 -8.70 16.59
C SER A 75 -52.17 -9.43 15.43
N ALA A 76 -53.31 -8.94 14.94
CA ALA A 76 -53.92 -9.47 13.73
C ALA A 76 -53.03 -9.21 12.49
N LEU A 77 -52.30 -8.09 12.46
CA LEU A 77 -51.49 -7.61 11.32
C LEU A 77 -50.10 -8.25 11.24
N VAL A 78 -49.86 -9.27 12.06
CA VAL A 78 -48.60 -9.96 12.14
C VAL A 78 -48.14 -10.46 10.75
N PRO A 79 -46.91 -10.09 10.32
CA PRO A 79 -46.39 -10.47 9.01
C PRO A 79 -46.15 -11.98 8.95
N THR A 80 -46.50 -12.57 7.81
CA THR A 80 -46.24 -13.98 7.50
C THR A 80 -45.38 -14.06 6.24
N VAL A 81 -44.61 -15.14 6.10
CA VAL A 81 -43.75 -15.37 4.92
C VAL A 81 -44.52 -15.49 3.60
N PHE A 82 -45.84 -15.67 3.66
CA PHE A 82 -46.73 -15.74 2.51
C PHE A 82 -47.26 -14.37 2.05
N ASN A 83 -47.02 -13.31 2.82
CA ASN A 83 -47.40 -11.97 2.40
C ASN A 83 -46.47 -11.47 1.29
N ASP A 84 -47.01 -10.66 0.38
CA ASP A 84 -46.17 -9.96 -0.59
C ASP A 84 -45.19 -9.03 0.14
N SER A 85 -44.02 -8.82 -0.44
CA SER A 85 -42.93 -8.08 0.20
C SER A 85 -43.32 -6.67 0.66
N THR A 86 -44.17 -5.99 -0.10
CA THR A 86 -44.59 -4.62 0.23
C THR A 86 -45.57 -4.58 1.39
N THR A 87 -46.56 -5.46 1.41
CA THR A 87 -47.53 -5.60 2.51
C THR A 87 -46.84 -6.10 3.76
N MET A 88 -45.88 -7.02 3.62
CA MET A 88 -45.09 -7.51 4.76
C MET A 88 -44.29 -6.37 5.39
N LEU A 89 -43.51 -5.62 4.61
CA LEU A 89 -42.67 -4.52 5.13
C LEU A 89 -43.48 -3.39 5.78
N THR A 90 -44.64 -3.05 5.21
CA THR A 90 -45.51 -2.01 5.78
C THR A 90 -46.14 -2.45 7.10
N ARG A 91 -46.60 -3.70 7.19
CA ARG A 91 -47.07 -4.28 8.46
C ARG A 91 -45.96 -4.40 9.49
N PHE A 92 -44.77 -4.85 9.07
CA PHE A 92 -43.59 -4.95 9.92
C PHE A 92 -43.23 -3.58 10.51
N LYS A 93 -43.27 -2.52 9.69
CA LYS A 93 -43.04 -1.14 10.14
C LYS A 93 -44.10 -0.69 11.14
N LEU A 94 -45.38 -0.89 10.82
CA LEU A 94 -46.49 -0.52 11.71
C LEU A 94 -46.37 -1.21 13.07
N LEU A 95 -46.09 -2.51 13.09
CA LEU A 95 -45.88 -3.26 14.34
C LEU A 95 -44.62 -2.81 15.09
N SER A 96 -43.57 -2.41 14.36
CA SER A 96 -42.38 -1.85 15.00
C SER A 96 -42.73 -0.57 15.76
N LEU A 97 -43.61 0.28 15.23
CA LEU A 97 -44.09 1.48 15.93
C LEU A 97 -44.93 1.12 17.16
N VAL A 98 -45.88 0.18 17.03
CA VAL A 98 -46.77 -0.21 18.14
C VAL A 98 -46.00 -0.81 19.31
N TYR A 99 -45.03 -1.69 19.04
CA TYR A 99 -44.32 -2.37 20.11
C TYR A 99 -43.28 -1.50 20.82
N ILE A 100 -42.83 -0.38 20.24
CA ILE A 100 -41.94 0.57 20.94
C ILE A 100 -42.58 1.01 22.27
N GLU A 101 -43.87 1.32 22.27
CA GLU A 101 -44.59 1.79 23.47
C GLU A 101 -44.80 0.70 24.53
N GLU A 102 -44.93 -0.58 24.14
CA GLU A 102 -45.07 -1.69 25.11
C GLU A 102 -43.80 -1.89 25.96
N GLY A 103 -42.63 -1.57 25.41
CA GLY A 103 -41.34 -1.78 26.07
C GLY A 103 -41.01 -0.76 27.18
N GLU A 104 -41.71 0.38 27.23
CA GLU A 104 -41.53 1.41 28.27
C GLU A 104 -42.43 1.17 29.51
N GLY A 105 -43.38 0.23 29.43
CA GLY A 105 -44.24 -0.17 30.53
C GLY A 105 -43.65 -1.29 31.39
N GLU A 106 -43.62 -1.11 32.71
CA GLU A 106 -43.22 -2.16 33.65
C GLU A 106 -44.12 -3.42 33.48
N ALA A 107 -43.48 -4.56 33.19
CA ALA A 107 -44.03 -5.92 33.24
C ALA A 107 -44.87 -6.43 32.05
N GLY A 108 -44.58 -5.99 30.82
CA GLY A 108 -44.96 -6.73 29.61
C GLY A 108 -43.80 -7.57 29.08
N ASP A 109 -43.88 -8.90 29.18
CA ASP A 109 -42.93 -9.82 28.54
C ASP A 109 -42.82 -9.42 27.05
N GLY A 110 -41.60 -9.14 26.54
CA GLY A 110 -41.31 -8.53 25.23
C GLY A 110 -41.71 -9.37 24.00
N THR A 111 -42.95 -9.85 24.00
CA THR A 111 -43.53 -10.90 23.17
C THR A 111 -43.68 -10.43 21.72
N GLY A 112 -44.07 -9.17 21.52
CA GLY A 112 -44.18 -8.54 20.20
C GLY A 112 -42.82 -8.38 19.51
N MET A 113 -41.81 -7.89 20.24
CA MET A 113 -40.43 -7.77 19.74
C MET A 113 -39.84 -9.12 19.39
N ALA A 114 -40.02 -10.10 20.29
CA ALA A 114 -39.57 -11.46 20.09
C ALA A 114 -40.20 -12.06 18.82
N TYR A 115 -41.49 -11.80 18.57
CA TYR A 115 -42.16 -12.23 17.34
C TYR A 115 -41.54 -11.58 16.10
N LEU A 116 -41.34 -10.25 16.09
CA LEU A 116 -40.73 -9.58 14.93
C LEU A 116 -39.32 -10.09 14.66
N TYR A 117 -38.56 -10.36 15.72
CA TYR A 117 -37.21 -10.93 15.62
C TYR A 117 -37.23 -12.38 15.11
N ASP A 118 -38.16 -13.21 15.59
CA ASP A 118 -38.35 -14.58 15.08
C ASP A 118 -38.73 -14.54 13.61
N HIS A 119 -39.63 -13.63 13.21
CA HIS A 119 -39.97 -13.42 11.81
C HIS A 119 -38.74 -13.05 10.96
N LEU A 120 -37.87 -12.14 11.43
CA LEU A 120 -36.60 -11.85 10.75
C LEU A 120 -35.70 -13.09 10.63
N THR A 121 -35.67 -13.92 11.67
CA THR A 121 -34.89 -15.17 11.67
C THR A 121 -35.47 -16.18 10.68
N THR A 122 -36.79 -16.26 10.53
CA THR A 122 -37.41 -17.11 9.50
C THR A 122 -37.06 -16.63 8.09
N LEU A 123 -37.08 -15.31 7.84
CA LEU A 123 -36.67 -14.74 6.56
C LEU A 123 -35.17 -14.99 6.29
N LEU A 124 -34.32 -14.87 7.31
CA LEU A 124 -32.90 -15.20 7.22
C LEU A 124 -32.70 -16.65 6.77
N ASN A 125 -33.38 -17.61 7.42
CA ASN A 125 -33.28 -19.02 7.06
C ASN A 125 -33.70 -19.28 5.60
N ILE A 126 -34.71 -18.56 5.09
CA ILE A 126 -35.11 -18.66 3.68
C ILE A 126 -34.01 -18.11 2.77
N VAL A 127 -33.39 -16.99 3.15
CA VAL A 127 -32.28 -16.39 2.39
C VAL A 127 -31.04 -17.30 2.39
N GLU A 128 -30.70 -17.91 3.51
CA GLU A 128 -29.59 -18.88 3.63
C GLU A 128 -29.79 -20.08 2.73
N ASN A 129 -31.03 -20.53 2.53
CA ASN A 129 -31.38 -21.65 1.66
C ASN A 129 -31.57 -21.25 0.19
N GLY A 130 -31.11 -20.07 -0.23
CA GLY A 130 -31.16 -19.64 -1.64
C GLY A 130 -32.48 -18.97 -2.04
N GLY A 131 -33.07 -18.17 -1.15
CA GLY A 131 -34.29 -17.41 -1.41
C GLY A 131 -34.24 -16.51 -2.66
N SER A 132 -35.41 -16.15 -3.17
CA SER A 132 -35.52 -15.28 -4.35
C SER A 132 -34.91 -13.89 -4.09
N ARG A 133 -34.49 -13.20 -5.14
CA ARG A 133 -33.96 -11.81 -5.05
C ARG A 133 -34.92 -10.88 -4.29
N GLU A 134 -36.22 -11.07 -4.46
CA GLU A 134 -37.25 -10.30 -3.77
C GLU A 134 -37.22 -10.54 -2.27
N ILE A 135 -37.14 -11.80 -1.83
CA ILE A 135 -37.07 -12.17 -0.41
C ILE A 135 -35.76 -11.66 0.22
N VAL A 136 -34.63 -11.75 -0.49
CA VAL A 136 -33.35 -11.18 -0.04
C VAL A 136 -33.50 -9.68 0.26
N VAL A 137 -34.03 -8.91 -0.70
CA VAL A 137 -34.24 -7.47 -0.52
C VAL A 137 -35.21 -7.20 0.64
N THR A 138 -36.24 -8.02 0.76
CA THR A 138 -37.25 -7.91 1.81
C THR A 138 -36.64 -8.13 3.18
N PHE A 139 -35.83 -9.17 3.36
CA PHE A 139 -35.08 -9.45 4.57
C PHE A 139 -34.21 -8.26 4.98
N PHE A 140 -33.36 -7.76 4.08
CA PHE A 140 -32.47 -6.62 4.41
C PHE A 140 -33.25 -5.34 4.76
N ARG A 141 -34.39 -5.08 4.12
CA ARG A 141 -35.26 -3.95 4.45
C ARG A 141 -35.96 -4.14 5.80
N ALA A 142 -36.42 -5.34 6.11
CA ALA A 142 -37.01 -5.67 7.40
C ALA A 142 -35.97 -5.56 8.54
N THR A 143 -34.75 -6.06 8.33
CA THR A 143 -33.62 -5.92 9.27
C THR A 143 -33.28 -4.45 9.51
N PHE A 144 -33.25 -3.63 8.45
CA PHE A 144 -33.06 -2.19 8.60
C PHE A 144 -34.17 -1.55 9.43
N LEU A 145 -35.43 -1.85 9.15
CA LEU A 145 -36.57 -1.32 9.91
C LEU A 145 -36.48 -1.73 11.38
N PHE A 146 -36.18 -3.00 11.67
CA PHE A 146 -36.02 -3.47 13.03
C PHE A 146 -34.91 -2.73 13.78
N LEU A 147 -33.76 -2.52 13.15
CA LEU A 147 -32.64 -1.79 13.77
C LEU A 147 -32.99 -0.32 14.03
N VAL A 148 -33.68 0.36 13.11
CA VAL A 148 -34.10 1.76 13.31
C VAL A 148 -34.93 1.92 14.59
N HIS A 149 -35.80 0.96 14.89
CA HIS A 149 -36.72 1.05 16.04
C HIS A 149 -36.14 0.38 17.31
N PHE A 150 -35.33 -0.68 17.19
CA PHE A 150 -34.94 -1.57 18.29
C PHE A 150 -33.43 -1.75 18.48
N TRP A 151 -32.59 -0.87 17.93
CA TRP A 151 -31.13 -1.00 18.09
C TRP A 151 -30.67 -1.00 19.55
N HIS A 152 -31.41 -0.34 20.45
CA HIS A 152 -31.08 -0.22 21.88
C HIS A 152 -31.17 -1.57 22.62
N VAL A 153 -31.87 -2.56 22.06
CA VAL A 153 -31.94 -3.91 22.62
C VAL A 153 -30.70 -4.70 22.20
N GLU A 154 -29.62 -4.57 22.98
CA GLU A 154 -28.29 -5.09 22.66
C GLU A 154 -28.27 -6.58 22.32
N ALA A 155 -29.08 -7.40 22.99
CA ALA A 155 -29.15 -8.85 22.75
C ALA A 155 -29.56 -9.18 21.31
N TYR A 156 -30.61 -8.54 20.78
CA TYR A 156 -31.05 -8.73 19.40
C TYR A 156 -30.07 -8.11 18.40
N ALA A 157 -29.58 -6.91 18.71
CA ALA A 157 -28.64 -6.20 17.85
C ALA A 157 -27.31 -6.97 17.68
N HIS A 158 -26.79 -7.57 18.74
CA HIS A 158 -25.58 -8.40 18.71
C HIS A 158 -25.80 -9.71 17.96
N ASN A 159 -26.89 -10.43 18.26
CA ASN A 159 -27.23 -11.67 17.59
C ASN A 159 -27.44 -11.47 16.07
N LEU A 160 -28.02 -10.34 15.65
CA LEU A 160 -28.09 -9.97 14.22
C LEU A 160 -26.71 -9.82 13.58
N VAL A 161 -25.72 -9.26 14.28
CA VAL A 161 -24.36 -9.15 13.74
C VAL A 161 -23.76 -10.53 13.51
N GLU A 162 -23.90 -11.45 14.46
CA GLU A 162 -23.41 -12.83 14.32
C GLU A 162 -24.09 -13.55 13.14
N LYS A 163 -25.43 -13.55 13.11
CA LYS A 163 -26.22 -14.13 12.02
C LYS A 163 -25.88 -13.56 10.65
N LEU A 164 -25.68 -12.24 10.54
CA LEU A 164 -25.29 -11.59 9.27
C LEU A 164 -23.86 -11.95 8.86
N CYS A 165 -22.94 -12.16 9.81
CA CYS A 165 -21.60 -12.66 9.52
C CYS A 165 -21.63 -14.10 9.02
N ASP A 166 -22.44 -14.97 9.64
CA ASP A 166 -22.63 -16.34 9.19
C ASP A 166 -23.23 -16.38 7.78
N LEU A 167 -24.29 -15.60 7.54
CA LEU A 167 -24.90 -15.46 6.22
C LEU A 167 -23.88 -15.04 5.16
N TYR A 168 -23.01 -14.08 5.49
CA TYR A 168 -21.96 -13.60 4.59
C TYR A 168 -20.96 -14.71 4.20
N MET A 169 -20.56 -15.54 5.16
CA MET A 169 -19.62 -16.63 4.89
C MET A 169 -20.20 -17.73 4.02
N HIS A 170 -21.49 -18.00 4.14
CA HIS A 170 -22.19 -18.95 3.26
C HIS A 170 -22.47 -18.33 1.88
N HIS A 171 -22.76 -17.03 1.81
CA HIS A 171 -23.17 -16.33 0.58
C HIS A 171 -22.45 -14.99 0.40
N CYS A 172 -21.18 -15.02 -0.01
CA CYS A 172 -20.34 -13.83 -0.20
C CYS A 172 -20.93 -12.82 -1.21
N CYS A 173 -21.78 -13.27 -2.14
CA CYS A 173 -22.46 -12.44 -3.12
C CYS A 173 -23.43 -11.41 -2.50
N LEU A 174 -23.85 -11.61 -1.24
CA LEU A 174 -24.70 -10.68 -0.49
C LEU A 174 -23.95 -9.47 0.07
N ALA A 175 -22.62 -9.36 -0.14
CA ALA A 175 -21.81 -8.22 0.27
C ALA A 175 -22.44 -6.84 -0.04
N PRO A 176 -23.01 -6.57 -1.23
CA PRO A 176 -23.62 -5.27 -1.52
C PRO A 176 -24.80 -4.93 -0.60
N HIS A 177 -25.60 -5.92 -0.22
CA HIS A 177 -26.75 -5.72 0.66
C HIS A 177 -26.32 -5.43 2.10
N LEU A 178 -25.28 -6.12 2.59
CA LEU A 178 -24.67 -5.85 3.90
C LEU A 178 -24.04 -4.46 3.97
N ILE A 179 -23.29 -4.07 2.93
CA ILE A 179 -22.70 -2.73 2.83
C ILE A 179 -23.82 -1.67 2.82
N ASN A 180 -24.86 -1.87 2.01
CA ASN A 180 -25.99 -0.94 1.98
C ASN A 180 -26.73 -0.88 3.32
N LEU A 181 -26.91 -2.00 4.02
CA LEU A 181 -27.51 -2.02 5.36
C LEU A 181 -26.66 -1.20 6.35
N ALA A 182 -25.34 -1.40 6.35
CA ALA A 182 -24.43 -0.63 7.20
C ALA A 182 -24.45 0.88 6.85
N ASP A 183 -24.48 1.23 5.57
CA ASP A 183 -24.52 2.63 5.12
C ASP A 183 -25.84 3.32 5.52
N GLN A 184 -26.99 2.66 5.28
CA GLN A 184 -28.29 3.23 5.62
C GLN A 184 -28.49 3.33 7.15
N THR A 185 -28.03 2.34 7.91
CA THR A 185 -28.08 2.40 9.39
C THR A 185 -27.17 3.49 9.93
N GLN A 186 -25.95 3.65 9.41
CA GLN A 186 -25.04 4.72 9.82
C GLN A 186 -25.60 6.12 9.51
N ASN A 187 -26.31 6.28 8.39
CA ASN A 187 -26.91 7.56 8.01
C ASN A 187 -28.11 7.95 8.88
N LYS A 188 -28.93 6.97 9.30
CA LYS A 188 -30.13 7.22 10.13
C LYS A 188 -29.85 7.19 11.63
N LEU A 189 -28.90 6.38 12.08
CA LEU A 189 -28.54 6.18 13.48
C LEU A 189 -27.08 6.59 13.71
N THR A 190 -26.81 7.90 13.62
CA THR A 190 -25.43 8.44 13.74
C THR A 190 -24.77 8.13 15.07
N ASP A 191 -25.57 8.00 16.13
CA ASP A 191 -25.09 7.76 17.50
C ASP A 191 -24.89 6.27 17.79
N SER A 192 -25.37 5.39 16.91
CA SER A 192 -25.25 3.94 17.10
C SER A 192 -23.88 3.42 16.63
N GLY A 193 -23.18 2.73 17.53
CA GLY A 193 -21.94 2.00 17.18
C GLY A 193 -22.17 0.73 16.35
N TRP A 194 -23.44 0.39 16.07
CA TRP A 194 -23.83 -0.90 15.50
C TRP A 194 -23.26 -1.14 14.09
N ALA A 195 -23.38 -0.16 13.18
CA ALA A 195 -22.90 -0.30 11.80
C ALA A 195 -21.36 -0.50 11.75
N VAL A 196 -20.63 0.23 12.59
CA VAL A 196 -19.18 0.06 12.75
C VAL A 196 -18.85 -1.29 13.36
N GLY A 197 -19.65 -1.75 14.33
CA GLY A 197 -19.56 -3.08 14.94
C GLY A 197 -19.72 -4.21 13.91
N LEU A 198 -20.75 -4.16 13.07
CA LEU A 198 -20.99 -5.11 11.98
C LEU A 198 -19.80 -5.16 11.01
N LEU A 199 -19.31 -4.01 10.56
CA LEU A 199 -18.19 -3.92 9.64
C LEU A 199 -16.89 -4.50 10.24
N LYS A 200 -16.63 -4.25 11.53
CA LYS A 200 -15.50 -4.85 12.26
C LYS A 200 -15.65 -6.37 12.41
N ALA A 201 -16.86 -6.85 12.71
CA ALA A 201 -17.13 -8.28 12.82
C ALA A 201 -16.90 -8.99 11.47
N LEU A 202 -17.46 -8.45 10.38
CA LEU A 202 -17.26 -8.98 9.02
C LEU A 202 -15.78 -9.01 8.62
N GLN A 203 -15.03 -7.95 8.92
CA GLN A 203 -13.58 -7.94 8.70
C GLN A 203 -12.87 -9.02 9.53
N GLY A 204 -13.25 -9.18 10.80
CA GLY A 204 -12.71 -10.22 11.67
C GLY A 204 -12.88 -11.61 11.07
N VAL A 205 -14.08 -11.92 10.55
CA VAL A 205 -14.37 -13.21 9.91
C VAL A 205 -13.57 -13.39 8.61
N ILE A 206 -13.47 -12.36 7.76
CA ILE A 206 -12.65 -12.39 6.53
C ILE A 206 -11.17 -12.66 6.86
N THR A 207 -10.62 -12.00 7.88
CA THR A 207 -9.20 -12.16 8.24
C THR A 207 -8.88 -13.53 8.85
N LYS A 208 -9.87 -14.21 9.44
CA LYS A 208 -9.73 -15.54 10.03
C LYS A 208 -10.00 -16.68 9.04
N ALA A 209 -10.59 -16.39 7.88
CA ALA A 209 -10.95 -17.39 6.89
C ALA A 209 -9.70 -18.08 6.31
N PRO A 210 -9.70 -19.42 6.17
CA PRO A 210 -8.56 -20.15 5.60
C PRO A 210 -8.43 -19.85 4.09
N MET A 211 -7.24 -19.39 3.70
CA MET A 211 -6.91 -18.99 2.32
C MET A 211 -7.11 -20.09 1.26
N SER A 212 -7.10 -21.35 1.68
CA SER A 212 -7.27 -22.53 0.81
C SER A 212 -8.70 -22.74 0.30
N GLN A 213 -9.70 -22.09 0.91
CA GLN A 213 -11.12 -22.27 0.56
C GLN A 213 -11.71 -21.08 -0.23
N ILE A 214 -10.94 -19.99 -0.40
CA ILE A 214 -11.43 -18.77 -1.02
C ILE A 214 -11.36 -18.89 -2.54
N THR A 215 -12.52 -18.91 -3.20
CA THR A 215 -12.57 -18.83 -4.66
C THR A 215 -12.24 -17.41 -5.15
N PRO A 216 -11.74 -17.22 -6.39
CA PRO A 216 -11.45 -15.89 -6.91
C PRO A 216 -12.70 -14.99 -6.99
N LYS A 217 -13.90 -15.57 -7.12
CA LYS A 217 -15.16 -14.80 -7.09
C LYS A 217 -15.47 -14.30 -5.68
N ASP A 218 -15.26 -15.13 -4.66
CA ASP A 218 -15.50 -14.75 -3.26
C ASP A 218 -14.49 -13.70 -2.80
N LEU A 219 -13.24 -13.82 -3.24
CA LEU A 219 -12.22 -12.80 -3.03
C LEU A 219 -12.66 -11.42 -3.54
N SER A 220 -13.31 -11.33 -4.71
CA SER A 220 -13.79 -10.04 -5.23
C SER A 220 -14.80 -9.37 -4.28
N TRP A 221 -15.62 -10.17 -3.59
CA TRP A 221 -16.58 -9.71 -2.59
C TRP A 221 -15.91 -9.37 -1.26
N HIS A 222 -14.96 -10.19 -0.81
CA HIS A 222 -14.13 -9.89 0.36
C HIS A 222 -13.38 -8.56 0.20
N LEU A 223 -12.77 -8.32 -0.97
CA LEU A 223 -12.11 -7.04 -1.26
C LEU A 223 -13.09 -5.87 -1.28
N ARG A 224 -14.31 -6.06 -1.82
CA ARG A 224 -15.34 -5.02 -1.78
C ARG A 224 -15.77 -4.68 -0.35
N MET A 225 -15.89 -5.69 0.51
CA MET A 225 -16.20 -5.50 1.94
C MET A 225 -15.03 -4.82 2.67
N LEU A 226 -13.80 -5.30 2.47
CA LEU A 226 -12.59 -4.73 3.06
C LEU A 226 -12.35 -3.28 2.64
N ALA A 227 -12.71 -2.90 1.40
CA ALA A 227 -12.65 -1.51 0.95
C ALA A 227 -13.59 -0.59 1.74
N ARG A 228 -14.71 -1.12 2.26
CA ARG A 228 -15.66 -0.36 3.08
C ARG A 228 -15.22 -0.25 4.54
N VAL A 229 -14.54 -1.27 5.08
CA VAL A 229 -14.06 -1.28 6.47
C VAL A 229 -12.74 -0.51 6.63
N ALA A 230 -11.79 -0.73 5.70
CA ALA A 230 -10.49 -0.06 5.61
C ALA A 230 -9.82 0.28 6.96
N GLN A 231 -9.50 -0.74 7.77
CA GLN A 231 -8.76 -0.61 9.05
C GLN A 231 -7.40 -1.33 9.01
N ASP A 232 -6.67 -1.30 10.12
CA ASP A 232 -5.31 -1.84 10.22
C ASP A 232 -5.19 -3.33 9.88
N SER A 233 -6.14 -4.14 10.31
CA SER A 233 -6.20 -5.58 10.01
C SER A 233 -6.45 -5.87 8.53
N THR A 234 -7.01 -4.92 7.75
CA THR A 234 -7.19 -5.07 6.30
C THR A 234 -5.86 -5.19 5.59
N VAL A 235 -4.84 -4.40 5.97
CA VAL A 235 -3.55 -4.41 5.27
C VAL A 235 -2.81 -5.72 5.47
N ARG A 236 -2.87 -6.27 6.69
CA ARG A 236 -2.33 -7.60 6.97
C ARG A 236 -3.04 -8.69 6.15
N CYS A 237 -4.35 -8.58 5.98
CA CYS A 237 -5.12 -9.48 5.13
C CYS A 237 -4.71 -9.36 3.65
N LEU A 238 -4.53 -8.13 3.14
CA LEU A 238 -4.00 -7.89 1.79
C LEU A 238 -2.59 -8.48 1.59
N ALA A 239 -1.70 -8.33 2.58
CA ALA A 239 -0.37 -8.92 2.54
C ALA A 239 -0.43 -10.45 2.41
N ASN A 240 -1.34 -11.11 3.13
CA ASN A 240 -1.57 -12.55 3.00
C ASN A 240 -2.11 -12.94 1.61
N PHE A 241 -3.00 -12.12 1.02
CA PHE A 241 -3.50 -12.33 -0.34
C PHE A 241 -2.44 -12.16 -1.42
N ILE A 242 -1.36 -11.43 -1.18
CA ILE A 242 -0.36 -11.10 -2.19
C ILE A 242 0.94 -11.89 -1.98
N SER A 243 1.16 -12.47 -0.78
CA SER A 243 2.37 -13.21 -0.47
C SER A 243 2.61 -14.38 -1.43
N PRO A 244 3.82 -14.53 -2.00
CA PRO A 244 4.17 -15.56 -2.98
C PRO A 244 4.07 -16.99 -2.41
N SER A 245 4.12 -17.15 -1.08
CA SER A 245 4.03 -18.45 -0.41
C SER A 245 2.59 -18.93 -0.17
N ALA A 246 1.58 -18.08 -0.33
CA ALA A 246 0.23 -18.35 0.16
C ALA A 246 -0.90 -18.15 -0.85
N SER A 247 -0.66 -17.58 -2.04
CA SER A 247 -1.76 -17.10 -2.89
C SER A 247 -1.62 -17.37 -4.41
N PRO A 248 -2.72 -17.76 -5.09
CA PRO A 248 -2.79 -17.88 -6.56
C PRO A 248 -2.80 -16.52 -7.29
N LEU A 249 -2.81 -15.39 -6.56
CA LEU A 249 -2.92 -14.05 -7.14
C LEU A 249 -1.61 -13.45 -7.66
N HIS A 250 -0.47 -13.98 -7.22
CA HIS A 250 0.87 -13.47 -7.57
C HIS A 250 1.15 -13.53 -9.08
N LEU A 251 0.36 -14.29 -9.86
CA LEU A 251 0.42 -14.32 -11.32
C LEU A 251 -0.94 -14.02 -11.98
N SER A 252 -1.92 -13.51 -11.24
CA SER A 252 -3.22 -13.17 -11.81
C SER A 252 -3.09 -12.03 -12.81
N ARG A 253 -3.67 -12.22 -14.00
CA ARG A 253 -3.87 -11.17 -15.01
C ARG A 253 -5.29 -10.62 -14.99
N ASP A 254 -6.06 -10.90 -13.94
CA ASP A 254 -7.42 -10.39 -13.82
C ASP A 254 -7.41 -8.91 -13.46
N TRP A 255 -7.61 -8.06 -14.47
CA TRP A 255 -7.69 -6.62 -14.33
C TRP A 255 -8.82 -6.19 -13.36
N ARG A 256 -9.96 -6.90 -13.32
CA ARG A 256 -11.10 -6.52 -12.46
C ARG A 256 -10.76 -6.75 -10.99
N LEU A 257 -10.11 -7.86 -10.69
CA LEU A 257 -9.66 -8.18 -9.35
C LEU A 257 -8.56 -7.21 -8.88
N GLY A 258 -7.61 -6.89 -9.75
CA GLY A 258 -6.56 -5.90 -9.50
C GLY A 258 -7.14 -4.53 -9.15
N ASN A 259 -8.18 -4.07 -9.87
CA ASN A 259 -8.87 -2.82 -9.55
C ASN A 259 -9.57 -2.85 -8.19
N LYS A 260 -10.11 -4.01 -7.77
CA LYS A 260 -10.67 -4.15 -6.41
C LYS A 260 -9.58 -4.04 -5.35
N LEU A 261 -8.42 -4.68 -5.55
CA LEU A 261 -7.25 -4.56 -4.66
C LEU A 261 -6.76 -3.11 -4.55
N LEU A 262 -6.59 -2.43 -5.69
CA LEU A 262 -6.22 -1.01 -5.74
C LEU A 262 -7.26 -0.12 -5.07
N GLY A 263 -8.56 -0.44 -5.21
CA GLY A 263 -9.65 0.25 -4.53
C GLY A 263 -9.54 0.16 -3.00
N VAL A 264 -9.17 -1.01 -2.46
CA VAL A 264 -8.90 -1.17 -1.02
C VAL A 264 -7.68 -0.34 -0.62
N CYS A 265 -6.58 -0.42 -1.39
CA CYS A 265 -5.36 0.36 -1.13
C CYS A 265 -5.66 1.86 -1.12
N ARG A 266 -6.45 2.36 -2.08
CA ARG A 266 -6.88 3.77 -2.14
C ARG A 266 -7.69 4.20 -0.91
N ARG A 267 -8.54 3.33 -0.37
CA ARG A 267 -9.30 3.63 0.86
C ARG A 267 -8.41 3.66 2.09
N LEU A 268 -7.40 2.79 2.15
CA LEU A 268 -6.40 2.80 3.22
C LEU A 268 -5.49 4.03 3.16
N LEU A 269 -5.19 4.51 1.95
CA LEU A 269 -4.43 5.76 1.74
C LEU A 269 -5.15 7.00 2.31
N ASP A 270 -6.49 7.00 2.36
CA ASP A 270 -7.31 8.10 2.89
C ASP A 270 -7.63 7.93 4.39
N HIS A 271 -7.11 6.87 5.04
CA HIS A 271 -7.48 6.52 6.41
C HIS A 271 -6.85 7.47 7.45
N PRO A 272 -7.59 7.91 8.49
CA PRO A 272 -7.06 8.78 9.56
C PRO A 272 -5.87 8.15 10.31
N GLY A 273 -5.78 6.82 10.37
CA GLY A 273 -4.65 6.08 10.95
C GLY A 273 -3.48 5.75 10.00
N LEU A 274 -3.32 6.43 8.85
CA LEU A 274 -2.30 6.07 7.85
C LEU A 274 -0.88 5.88 8.40
N ASP A 275 -0.48 6.60 9.46
CA ASP A 275 0.87 6.52 10.02
C ASP A 275 1.23 5.11 10.55
N SER A 276 0.27 4.37 11.12
CA SER A 276 0.48 2.97 11.53
C SER A 276 0.46 2.00 10.34
N LEU A 277 -0.20 2.40 9.26
CA LEU A 277 -0.46 1.57 8.07
C LEU A 277 0.54 1.75 6.94
N LEU A 278 1.40 2.76 7.03
CA LEU A 278 2.26 3.16 5.93
C LEU A 278 3.19 2.03 5.49
N VAL A 279 3.90 1.39 6.43
CA VAL A 279 4.85 0.33 6.11
C VAL A 279 4.15 -0.90 5.51
N PRO A 280 3.11 -1.47 6.15
CA PRO A 280 2.43 -2.63 5.58
C PRO A 280 1.76 -2.33 4.23
N LEU A 281 1.26 -1.12 4.02
CA LEU A 281 0.62 -0.71 2.77
C LEU A 281 1.65 -0.49 1.65
N ALA A 282 2.80 0.10 1.98
CA ALA A 282 3.90 0.27 1.05
C ALA A 282 4.43 -1.09 0.55
N ASP A 283 4.54 -2.08 1.43
CA ASP A 283 4.94 -3.44 1.07
C ASP A 283 3.93 -4.08 0.11
N VAL A 284 2.63 -3.98 0.41
CA VAL A 284 1.55 -4.45 -0.46
C VAL A 284 1.59 -3.81 -1.84
N LEU A 285 1.72 -2.48 -1.91
CA LEU A 285 1.79 -1.73 -3.17
C LEU A 285 3.06 -2.07 -3.97
N GLN A 286 4.20 -2.25 -3.29
CA GLN A 286 5.45 -2.64 -3.94
C GLN A 286 5.35 -4.06 -4.54
N GLN A 287 4.75 -5.00 -3.82
CA GLN A 287 4.51 -6.35 -4.34
C GLN A 287 3.60 -6.33 -5.58
N LEU A 288 2.53 -5.53 -5.56
CA LEU A 288 1.66 -5.35 -6.74
C LEU A 288 2.43 -4.73 -7.92
N ALA A 289 3.23 -3.69 -7.66
CA ALA A 289 4.01 -2.98 -8.68
C ALA A 289 5.09 -3.84 -9.36
N CYS A 290 5.64 -4.82 -8.64
CA CYS A 290 6.74 -5.67 -9.12
C CYS A 290 6.25 -6.99 -9.72
N HIS A 291 5.17 -7.57 -9.19
CA HIS A 291 4.84 -8.98 -9.47
C HIS A 291 3.45 -9.21 -10.07
N TYR A 292 2.54 -8.23 -10.06
CA TYR A 292 1.19 -8.44 -10.59
C TYR A 292 1.22 -8.70 -12.11
N GLY A 293 0.35 -9.57 -12.64
CA GLY A 293 0.44 -10.01 -14.04
C GLY A 293 0.00 -8.98 -15.10
N ASP A 294 -0.74 -7.94 -14.68
CA ASP A 294 -1.29 -6.89 -15.53
C ASP A 294 -0.52 -5.56 -15.37
N THR A 295 -0.14 -4.94 -16.49
CA THR A 295 0.70 -3.72 -16.51
C THR A 295 -0.02 -2.48 -16.01
N ASP A 296 -1.33 -2.34 -16.28
CA ASP A 296 -2.12 -1.19 -15.82
C ASP A 296 -2.21 -1.19 -14.30
N ILE A 297 -2.42 -2.37 -13.70
CA ILE A 297 -2.43 -2.54 -12.25
C ILE A 297 -1.04 -2.27 -11.64
N GLN A 298 0.05 -2.72 -12.28
CA GLN A 298 1.40 -2.42 -11.83
C GLN A 298 1.67 -0.91 -11.81
N ASP A 299 1.30 -0.20 -12.87
CA ASP A 299 1.56 1.24 -12.98
C ASP A 299 0.71 2.05 -12.01
N HIS A 300 -0.55 1.68 -11.78
CA HIS A 300 -1.38 2.27 -10.73
C HIS A 300 -0.82 1.98 -9.32
N ALA A 301 -0.31 0.77 -9.07
CA ALA A 301 0.34 0.45 -7.81
C ALA A 301 1.63 1.26 -7.60
N ARG A 302 2.43 1.49 -8.65
CA ARG A 302 3.61 2.38 -8.62
C ARG A 302 3.20 3.82 -8.34
N LEU A 303 2.13 4.30 -8.96
CA LEU A 303 1.60 5.63 -8.70
C LEU A 303 1.17 5.77 -7.23
N TYR A 304 0.38 4.85 -6.71
CA TYR A 304 -0.07 4.87 -5.31
C TYR A 304 1.10 4.74 -4.33
N TYR A 305 2.07 3.89 -4.62
CA TYR A 305 3.31 3.78 -3.84
C TYR A 305 4.08 5.11 -3.85
N THR A 306 4.18 5.77 -5.00
CA THR A 306 4.85 7.07 -5.13
C THR A 306 4.09 8.15 -4.36
N LEU A 307 2.77 8.20 -4.48
CA LEU A 307 1.94 9.16 -3.72
C LEU A 307 2.10 8.96 -2.21
N LEU A 308 2.06 7.70 -1.73
CA LEU A 308 2.25 7.35 -0.33
C LEU A 308 3.62 7.79 0.22
N THR A 309 4.65 7.75 -0.62
CA THR A 309 6.05 7.97 -0.19
C THR A 309 6.58 9.36 -0.49
N THR A 310 5.87 10.19 -1.28
CA THR A 310 6.30 11.55 -1.67
C THR A 310 5.43 12.66 -1.11
N LEU A 311 4.15 12.40 -0.81
CA LEU A 311 3.21 13.44 -0.39
C LEU A 311 2.96 13.41 1.12
N SER A 312 2.73 14.60 1.69
CA SER A 312 2.12 14.68 3.02
C SER A 312 0.68 14.16 2.98
N ARG A 313 0.20 13.68 4.12
CA ARG A 313 -1.17 13.18 4.31
C ARG A 313 -2.23 14.16 3.79
N GLU A 314 -2.07 15.45 4.08
CA GLU A 314 -3.00 16.53 3.69
C GLU A 314 -3.08 16.69 2.17
N LYS A 315 -1.92 16.64 1.49
CA LYS A 315 -1.86 16.69 0.02
C LYS A 315 -2.45 15.43 -0.59
N LEU A 316 -2.15 14.28 0.02
CA LEU A 316 -2.61 12.99 -0.42
C LEU A 316 -4.14 12.89 -0.33
N SER A 317 -4.75 13.25 0.81
CA SER A 317 -6.21 13.27 0.96
C SER A 317 -6.86 14.30 0.01
N GLY A 318 -6.23 15.46 -0.20
CA GLY A 318 -6.67 16.46 -1.18
C GLY A 318 -6.69 15.94 -2.63
N ILE A 319 -5.72 15.11 -3.03
CA ILE A 319 -5.67 14.50 -4.36
C ILE A 319 -6.69 13.35 -4.47
N LEU A 320 -6.83 12.53 -3.43
CA LEU A 320 -7.71 11.35 -3.45
C LEU A 320 -9.20 11.68 -3.36
N SER A 321 -9.57 12.70 -2.58
CA SER A 321 -10.96 13.19 -2.42
C SER A 321 -11.53 13.82 -3.69
N ARG A 322 -10.67 14.38 -4.55
CA ARG A 322 -11.08 14.99 -5.82
C ARG A 322 -11.41 14.00 -6.94
N GLY A 323 -11.08 12.73 -6.75
CA GLY A 323 -11.43 11.65 -7.68
C GLY A 323 -12.78 10.98 -7.40
N PHE A 324 -13.68 11.59 -6.62
CA PHE A 324 -14.97 11.02 -6.18
C PHE A 324 -16.21 11.63 -6.85
N THR A 325 -16.09 12.60 -7.75
CA THR A 325 -17.25 13.14 -8.48
C THR A 325 -17.66 12.22 -9.63
N GLU A 326 -18.46 11.19 -9.31
CA GLU A 326 -19.31 10.50 -10.28
C GLU A 326 -20.37 11.49 -10.80
N GLY A 327 -20.21 11.93 -12.04
CA GLY A 327 -21.18 12.78 -12.71
C GLY A 327 -20.55 13.39 -13.96
N GLY A 328 -21.02 12.97 -15.13
CA GLY A 328 -20.53 13.36 -16.46
C GLY A 328 -20.75 14.83 -16.85
N GLN A 329 -20.44 15.78 -15.97
CA GLN A 329 -20.46 17.21 -16.27
C GLN A 329 -19.14 17.87 -15.88
N GLN A 330 -18.35 18.14 -16.93
CA GLN A 330 -17.23 19.09 -16.97
C GLN A 330 -15.99 18.80 -16.10
N VAL A 331 -15.33 17.65 -16.29
CA VAL A 331 -13.91 17.47 -15.92
C VAL A 331 -12.99 17.95 -17.06
N LYS A 332 -13.28 19.11 -17.68
CA LYS A 332 -12.41 19.75 -18.69
C LYS A 332 -11.72 21.03 -18.25
N ARG A 333 -11.87 21.46 -16.99
CA ARG A 333 -11.12 22.60 -16.44
C ARG A 333 -10.76 22.30 -14.99
N ARG A 334 -9.48 22.43 -14.65
CA ARG A 334 -8.85 22.39 -13.30
C ARG A 334 -7.95 21.19 -12.94
N LEU A 335 -7.54 20.36 -13.89
CA LEU A 335 -6.43 19.42 -13.67
C LEU A 335 -5.06 20.13 -13.49
N LEU A 336 -4.92 21.37 -13.96
CA LEU A 336 -3.66 22.12 -13.90
C LEU A 336 -3.64 23.31 -12.93
N SER A 337 -4.79 23.75 -12.39
CA SER A 337 -4.86 25.00 -11.61
C SER A 337 -4.72 24.82 -10.09
N CYS A 338 -4.69 23.58 -9.59
CA CYS A 338 -4.54 23.35 -8.14
C CYS A 338 -3.08 23.24 -7.69
N ILE A 339 -2.14 23.16 -8.64
CA ILE A 339 -0.71 23.37 -8.38
C ILE A 339 -0.40 24.88 -8.29
N MET A 340 -1.33 25.76 -8.69
CA MET A 340 -1.14 27.22 -8.76
C MET A 340 -2.08 28.02 -7.85
N ALA A 341 -2.59 27.44 -6.76
CA ALA A 341 -3.17 28.27 -5.72
C ALA A 341 -2.02 28.97 -5.00
N GLU A 342 -1.67 30.18 -5.47
CA GLU A 342 -0.66 31.06 -4.89
C GLU A 342 -1.04 31.38 -3.43
N GLY A 343 -0.57 30.54 -2.50
CA GLY A 343 -0.51 30.80 -1.08
C GLY A 343 0.92 30.58 -0.61
N GLU A 344 1.37 31.35 0.37
CA GLU A 344 2.73 31.27 0.94
C GLU A 344 3.11 29.86 1.45
N GLY A 345 2.13 28.98 1.70
CA GLY A 345 2.36 27.57 2.02
C GLY A 345 2.76 26.69 0.82
N LEU A 346 2.39 27.08 -0.40
CA LEU A 346 2.65 26.32 -1.63
C LEU A 346 4.06 26.59 -2.17
N THR A 347 4.56 27.82 -2.00
CA THR A 347 5.97 28.16 -2.26
C THR A 347 6.90 27.37 -1.33
N ASN A 348 6.60 27.30 -0.03
CA ASN A 348 7.38 26.53 0.95
C ASN A 348 7.39 25.01 0.69
N THR A 349 6.37 24.47 0.01
CA THR A 349 6.29 23.05 -0.31
C THR A 349 6.92 22.68 -1.66
N LEU A 350 7.11 23.65 -2.55
CA LEU A 350 7.84 23.49 -3.81
C LEU A 350 9.31 23.87 -3.67
N THR A 351 9.69 24.63 -2.64
CA THR A 351 11.09 24.93 -2.34
C THR A 351 11.79 23.71 -1.76
N ILE A 352 12.99 23.46 -2.28
CA ILE A 352 13.89 22.44 -1.76
C ILE A 352 14.72 23.12 -0.66
N HIS A 353 14.48 22.72 0.59
CA HIS A 353 15.16 23.27 1.76
C HIS A 353 16.53 22.61 1.95
N PRO A 354 17.63 23.36 2.07
CA PRO A 354 18.93 22.77 2.37
C PRO A 354 18.98 22.31 3.84
N THR A 355 19.56 21.15 4.10
CA THR A 355 19.82 20.68 5.47
C THR A 355 21.18 21.16 5.97
N GLU A 356 21.27 21.65 7.20
CA GLU A 356 22.56 22.03 7.82
C GLU A 356 23.47 20.83 8.17
N ARG A 357 22.88 19.62 8.33
CA ARG A 357 23.61 18.39 8.64
C ARG A 357 23.20 17.26 7.70
N ALA A 358 24.17 16.42 7.33
CA ALA A 358 23.94 15.23 6.52
C ALA A 358 22.99 14.24 7.25
N MET A 359 21.77 14.10 6.73
CA MET A 359 20.73 13.24 7.30
C MET A 359 20.79 11.80 6.78
N ILE A 360 21.51 11.58 5.69
CA ILE A 360 21.71 10.29 5.04
C ILE A 360 23.21 10.09 4.88
N ARG A 361 23.69 8.84 5.02
CA ARG A 361 25.08 8.48 4.77
C ARG A 361 25.14 7.36 3.74
N LEU A 362 25.97 7.50 2.72
CA LEU A 362 26.40 6.35 1.92
C LEU A 362 27.58 5.67 2.62
N VAL A 363 27.52 4.35 2.71
CA VAL A 363 28.59 3.51 3.22
C VAL A 363 28.93 2.49 2.15
N GLU A 364 30.20 2.38 1.79
CA GLU A 364 30.63 1.35 0.85
C GLU A 364 30.43 -0.05 1.47
N VAL A 365 29.80 -0.96 0.72
CA VAL A 365 29.71 -2.36 1.10
C VAL A 365 30.86 -3.11 0.43
N PRO A 366 31.72 -3.79 1.21
CA PRO A 366 32.72 -4.67 0.63
C PRO A 366 32.01 -5.80 -0.11
N SER A 367 32.05 -5.76 -1.44
CA SER A 367 31.48 -6.82 -2.28
C SER A 367 32.47 -7.98 -2.38
N GLU A 368 32.02 -9.19 -2.02
CA GLU A 368 32.76 -10.46 -2.13
C GLU A 368 32.86 -10.97 -3.59
N ALA A 369 32.17 -10.33 -4.55
CA ALA A 369 32.08 -10.83 -5.92
C ALA A 369 33.21 -10.32 -6.82
N ARG A 370 33.93 -11.27 -7.43
CA ARG A 370 34.90 -11.06 -8.52
C ARG A 370 34.26 -10.29 -9.68
N GLY A 371 34.72 -9.06 -9.88
CA GLY A 371 34.44 -8.24 -11.07
C GLY A 371 33.11 -7.47 -10.98
N ARG A 372 33.21 -6.13 -11.06
CA ARG A 372 32.13 -5.12 -10.93
C ARG A 372 31.87 -4.69 -9.48
N ARG A 373 32.54 -3.64 -9.02
CA ARG A 373 32.37 -3.10 -7.66
C ARG A 373 32.39 -1.58 -7.66
N CYS A 374 31.22 -1.00 -7.40
CA CYS A 374 30.95 0.08 -6.44
C CYS A 374 29.52 -0.21 -5.92
N VAL A 375 29.41 -0.96 -4.82
CA VAL A 375 28.13 -1.23 -4.17
C VAL A 375 28.10 -0.38 -2.92
N GLY A 376 27.31 0.69 -2.94
CA GLY A 376 27.07 1.53 -1.77
C GLY A 376 25.81 1.05 -1.05
N ARG A 377 25.87 0.91 0.27
CA ARG A 377 24.67 0.78 1.10
C ARG A 377 24.38 2.12 1.74
N ILE A 378 23.12 2.51 1.66
CA ILE A 378 22.65 3.70 2.35
C ILE A 378 22.46 3.34 3.81
N GLN A 379 22.95 4.19 4.71
CA GLN A 379 22.68 4.14 6.14
C GLN A 379 22.05 5.48 6.56
N SER A 380 20.99 5.41 7.36
CA SER A 380 20.38 6.61 7.96
C SER A 380 20.91 6.80 9.38
N SER A 381 21.23 8.04 9.76
CA SER A 381 21.75 8.41 11.09
C SER A 381 20.70 9.12 11.98
N VAL A 382 19.42 9.21 11.55
CA VAL A 382 18.45 10.14 12.15
C VAL A 382 17.43 9.46 13.07
N HIS A 383 17.03 10.18 14.12
CA HIS A 383 16.10 9.75 15.18
C HIS A 383 14.61 9.98 14.89
N ARG A 384 14.23 10.62 13.78
CA ARG A 384 12.82 10.80 13.34
C ARG A 384 12.47 9.79 12.23
N PRO A 385 11.22 9.32 12.11
CA PRO A 385 10.82 8.43 11.03
C PRO A 385 10.82 9.21 9.71
N TRP A 386 11.78 8.92 8.83
CA TRP A 386 11.79 9.51 7.48
C TRP A 386 11.02 8.59 6.53
N PHE A 387 10.16 9.19 5.71
CA PHE A 387 9.44 8.55 4.61
C PHE A 387 9.90 9.23 3.32
N CYS A 388 10.89 8.68 2.63
CA CYS A 388 11.34 9.31 1.40
C CYS A 388 11.78 8.30 0.35
N LEU A 389 11.42 8.54 -0.91
CA LEU A 389 12.20 8.14 -2.08
C LEU A 389 13.36 9.14 -2.22
N PRO A 390 14.56 8.93 -1.66
CA PRO A 390 15.65 9.83 -1.96
C PRO A 390 15.99 9.65 -3.44
N ASN A 391 16.00 10.75 -4.18
CA ASN A 391 16.71 10.79 -5.45
C ASN A 391 18.16 11.12 -5.15
N LEU A 392 19.05 10.16 -5.41
CA LEU A 392 20.48 10.32 -5.25
C LEU A 392 21.06 10.89 -6.54
N HIS A 393 21.60 12.10 -6.43
CA HIS A 393 22.30 12.79 -7.50
C HIS A 393 23.80 12.60 -7.28
N PHE A 394 24.51 12.15 -8.31
CA PHE A 394 25.96 11.99 -8.29
C PHE A 394 26.60 12.94 -9.30
N ARG A 395 27.58 13.73 -8.86
CA ARG A 395 28.38 14.60 -9.72
C ARG A 395 29.85 14.24 -9.57
N LEU A 396 30.52 14.06 -10.70
CA LEU A 396 31.95 13.85 -10.76
C LEU A 396 32.66 15.19 -10.56
N SER A 397 33.78 15.18 -9.82
CA SER A 397 34.66 16.37 -9.71
C SER A 397 35.44 16.66 -11.00
N ASP A 398 35.52 15.68 -11.90
CA ASP A 398 36.31 15.72 -13.13
C ASP A 398 35.57 15.08 -14.32
N SER A 399 36.17 15.14 -15.51
CA SER A 399 35.63 14.57 -16.75
C SER A 399 36.21 13.19 -17.09
N ASN A 400 36.84 12.52 -16.11
CA ASN A 400 37.53 11.24 -16.32
C ASN A 400 36.55 10.07 -16.51
N TYR A 401 35.29 10.24 -16.15
CA TYR A 401 34.24 9.22 -16.25
C TYR A 401 33.04 9.75 -17.05
N GLU A 402 32.23 8.83 -17.58
CA GLU A 402 30.91 9.18 -18.10
C GLU A 402 29.99 9.67 -16.97
N ASP A 403 29.10 10.60 -17.31
CA ASP A 403 28.09 11.11 -16.38
C ASP A 403 27.21 9.99 -15.82
N LEU A 404 26.92 10.09 -14.53
CA LEU A 404 26.07 9.14 -13.83
C LEU A 404 24.60 9.55 -13.90
N SER A 405 23.73 8.58 -14.13
CA SER A 405 22.30 8.77 -13.99
C SER A 405 21.90 8.81 -12.52
N ASP A 406 20.94 9.67 -12.21
CA ASP A 406 20.26 9.70 -10.93
C ASP A 406 19.69 8.35 -10.52
N ILE A 407 19.75 8.07 -9.22
CA ILE A 407 19.23 6.82 -8.65
C ILE A 407 18.12 7.14 -7.67
N THR A 408 16.91 6.74 -8.04
CA THR A 408 15.75 6.76 -7.14
C THR A 408 15.77 5.50 -6.28
N VAL A 409 15.83 5.68 -4.96
CA VAL A 409 15.82 4.57 -4.02
C VAL A 409 14.41 4.33 -3.50
N PRO A 410 13.83 3.12 -3.64
CA PRO A 410 12.50 2.82 -3.12
C PRO A 410 12.50 2.93 -1.59
N CYS A 411 11.70 3.89 -1.09
CA CYS A 411 11.37 4.21 0.31
C CYS A 411 12.39 3.77 1.40
N LEU A 412 13.07 4.75 2.01
CA LEU A 412 13.82 4.53 3.25
C LEU A 412 12.84 4.54 4.43
N ILE A 413 12.69 3.40 5.13
CA ILE A 413 11.86 3.27 6.34
C ILE A 413 12.74 2.85 7.51
N ARG A 414 12.60 3.53 8.66
CA ARG A 414 13.35 3.20 9.88
C ARG A 414 13.05 1.77 10.33
N GLY A 415 14.08 0.97 10.58
CA GLY A 415 13.97 -0.43 11.01
C GLY A 415 14.01 -1.46 9.87
N ARG A 416 14.00 -1.02 8.60
CA ARG A 416 14.19 -1.91 7.44
C ARG A 416 15.65 -1.94 7.00
N LEU A 417 16.12 -3.10 6.53
CA LEU A 417 17.42 -3.20 5.85
C LEU A 417 17.36 -2.37 4.57
N LEU A 418 18.16 -1.32 4.53
CA LEU A 418 18.20 -0.40 3.41
C LEU A 418 18.78 -1.09 2.16
N PRO A 419 18.18 -0.86 0.97
CA PRO A 419 18.63 -1.48 -0.26
C PRO A 419 20.07 -1.04 -0.59
N ALA A 420 20.85 -1.98 -1.10
CA ALA A 420 22.16 -1.68 -1.66
C ALA A 420 21.98 -1.04 -3.03
N VAL A 421 22.61 0.11 -3.23
CA VAL A 421 22.64 0.82 -4.51
C VAL A 421 23.91 0.42 -5.26
N GLN A 422 23.76 -0.01 -6.51
CA GLN A 422 24.88 -0.34 -7.37
C GLN A 422 25.17 0.82 -8.32
N LEU A 423 26.36 1.41 -8.18
CA LEU A 423 26.86 2.44 -9.08
C LEU A 423 27.73 1.79 -10.16
N ARG A 424 27.48 2.12 -11.43
CA ARG A 424 28.26 1.63 -12.58
C ARG A 424 29.06 2.77 -13.17
N LEU A 425 30.33 2.84 -12.78
CA LEU A 425 31.29 3.80 -13.32
C LEU A 425 31.84 3.31 -14.67
N LYS A 426 31.92 4.22 -15.63
CA LYS A 426 32.56 3.98 -16.93
C LYS A 426 33.69 5.00 -17.12
N PRO A 427 34.95 4.60 -16.91
CA PRO A 427 36.08 5.50 -17.09
C PRO A 427 36.28 5.80 -18.58
N ARG A 428 36.44 7.09 -18.89
CA ARG A 428 37.03 7.59 -20.14
C ARG A 428 38.55 7.59 -20.05
N GLN A 429 39.06 7.89 -18.85
CA GLN A 429 40.48 7.82 -18.51
C GLN A 429 40.67 7.01 -17.22
N PRO A 430 41.76 6.22 -17.09
CA PRO A 430 42.01 5.40 -15.91
C PRO A 430 42.60 6.20 -14.74
N GLN A 431 41.92 7.27 -14.34
CA GLN A 431 42.33 8.13 -13.23
C GLN A 431 41.42 7.93 -12.00
N PRO A 432 41.95 8.08 -10.78
CA PRO A 432 41.12 8.15 -9.58
C PRO A 432 40.21 9.40 -9.67
N THR A 433 39.03 9.33 -9.05
CA THR A 433 38.08 10.46 -9.03
C THR A 433 37.36 10.53 -7.69
N THR A 434 36.67 11.65 -7.45
CA THR A 434 35.80 11.82 -6.30
C THR A 434 34.37 12.05 -6.78
N LEU A 435 33.44 11.30 -6.22
CA LEU A 435 32.01 11.43 -6.50
C LEU A 435 31.39 12.29 -5.40
N SER A 436 31.01 13.51 -5.76
CA SER A 436 30.15 14.31 -4.90
C SER A 436 28.71 13.80 -5.01
N ALA A 437 28.09 13.54 -3.87
CA ALA A 437 26.76 12.96 -3.83
C ALA A 437 25.80 13.86 -3.05
N SER A 438 24.60 14.04 -3.57
CA SER A 438 23.52 14.74 -2.88
C SER A 438 22.26 13.90 -2.92
N ALA A 439 21.38 14.09 -1.94
CA ALA A 439 20.08 13.46 -1.91
C ALA A 439 18.99 14.51 -1.78
N ILE A 440 17.96 14.37 -2.61
CA ILE A 440 16.71 15.11 -2.47
C ILE A 440 15.66 14.15 -1.92
N PHE A 441 15.00 14.53 -0.83
CA PHE A 441 14.02 13.68 -0.16
C PHE A 441 12.87 14.50 0.45
N THR A 442 11.70 13.89 0.62
CA THR A 442 10.47 14.55 1.11
C THR A 442 10.13 14.11 2.51
N THR A 443 9.76 15.01 3.41
CA THR A 443 9.37 14.67 4.80
C THR A 443 7.88 14.38 4.95
N GLN A 444 7.47 13.81 6.10
CA GLN A 444 6.06 13.63 6.47
C GLN A 444 5.27 14.95 6.42
N ASP A 445 5.94 16.06 6.70
CA ASP A 445 5.40 17.42 6.63
C ASP A 445 5.23 17.92 5.17
N GLY A 446 5.60 17.11 4.18
CA GLY A 446 5.44 17.40 2.76
C GLY A 446 6.44 18.43 2.21
N LEU A 447 7.48 18.74 2.98
CA LEU A 447 8.60 19.59 2.58
C LEU A 447 9.69 18.76 1.89
N SER A 448 10.22 19.29 0.80
CA SER A 448 11.36 18.71 0.08
C SER A 448 12.65 19.26 0.66
N TRP A 449 13.60 18.39 0.93
CA TRP A 449 14.90 18.73 1.49
C TRP A 449 16.01 18.27 0.55
N SER A 450 17.11 19.03 0.52
CA SER A 450 18.35 18.65 -0.13
C SER A 450 19.45 18.52 0.93
N THR A 451 20.16 17.40 0.90
CA THR A 451 21.32 17.16 1.75
C THR A 451 22.53 16.82 0.90
N VAL A 452 23.67 17.40 1.26
CA VAL A 452 24.97 17.02 0.69
C VAL A 452 25.50 15.85 1.51
N LEU A 453 25.89 14.79 0.81
CA LEU A 453 26.42 13.57 1.40
C LEU A 453 27.94 13.67 1.44
N ALA A 454 28.58 12.77 2.21
CA ALA A 454 30.03 12.66 2.17
C ALA A 454 30.47 12.21 0.77
N ASP A 455 31.52 12.84 0.27
CA ASP A 455 32.14 12.49 -1.00
C ASP A 455 32.58 11.03 -1.00
N VAL A 456 32.33 10.33 -2.10
CA VAL A 456 32.70 8.93 -2.29
C VAL A 456 33.97 8.88 -3.14
N PRO A 457 35.15 8.61 -2.55
CA PRO A 457 36.38 8.52 -3.31
C PRO A 457 36.41 7.23 -4.13
N VAL A 458 36.79 7.33 -5.39
CA VAL A 458 37.11 6.21 -6.27
C VAL A 458 38.63 6.10 -6.33
N ALA A 459 39.18 5.20 -5.53
CA ALA A 459 40.62 5.02 -5.41
C ALA A 459 41.20 4.35 -6.65
N PHE A 460 42.46 4.67 -6.98
CA PHE A 460 43.13 4.15 -8.18
C PHE A 460 43.12 2.61 -8.25
N HIS A 461 43.36 1.93 -7.12
CA HIS A 461 43.38 0.47 -7.06
C HIS A 461 42.01 -0.19 -7.32
N GLN A 462 40.89 0.54 -7.22
CA GLN A 462 39.56 0.02 -7.54
C GLN A 462 39.35 -0.14 -9.05
N LEU A 463 40.18 0.51 -9.87
CA LEU A 463 40.18 0.41 -11.33
C LEU A 463 40.83 -0.89 -11.84
N PHE A 464 41.66 -1.52 -11.01
CA PHE A 464 42.43 -2.69 -11.43
C PHE A 464 41.52 -3.83 -11.84
N ARG A 465 41.79 -4.36 -13.03
CA ARG A 465 41.15 -5.55 -13.57
C ARG A 465 42.23 -6.58 -13.90
N PRO A 466 41.94 -7.88 -13.66
CA PRO A 466 42.79 -8.92 -14.19
C PRO A 466 42.75 -8.84 -15.72
N LEU A 467 43.82 -9.31 -16.36
CA LEU A 467 43.91 -9.41 -17.81
C LEU A 467 42.61 -9.98 -18.39
N PRO A 468 41.89 -9.25 -19.27
CA PRO A 468 40.68 -9.74 -19.93
C PRO A 468 41.06 -10.78 -20.99
N ALA A 469 41.43 -11.97 -20.55
CA ALA A 469 41.84 -13.09 -21.39
C ALA A 469 40.71 -14.12 -21.50
N PRO A 470 40.61 -14.83 -22.64
CA PRO A 470 39.73 -15.99 -22.76
C PRO A 470 39.99 -17.03 -21.66
N PRO A 471 38.95 -17.73 -21.15
CA PRO A 471 39.12 -18.72 -20.09
C PRO A 471 40.01 -19.91 -20.50
N SER A 472 40.19 -20.13 -21.81
CA SER A 472 41.10 -21.15 -22.36
C SER A 472 42.59 -20.77 -22.29
N TRP A 473 42.94 -19.54 -21.90
CA TRP A 473 44.32 -19.12 -21.76
C TRP A 473 44.93 -19.62 -20.45
N GLY A 474 45.79 -20.64 -20.57
CA GLY A 474 46.70 -21.04 -19.50
C GLY A 474 47.78 -19.99 -19.19
N ARG A 475 48.45 -20.15 -18.04
CA ARG A 475 49.47 -19.22 -17.51
C ARG A 475 50.56 -18.86 -18.54
N GLY A 476 51.08 -19.84 -19.28
CA GLY A 476 52.14 -19.62 -20.28
C GLY A 476 51.74 -18.73 -21.46
N ARG A 477 50.46 -18.63 -21.82
CA ARG A 477 50.00 -17.67 -22.86
C ARG A 477 49.92 -16.24 -22.30
N LYS A 478 49.47 -16.09 -21.05
CA LYS A 478 49.44 -14.78 -20.38
C LYS A 478 50.85 -14.22 -20.17
N LEU A 479 51.80 -15.07 -19.81
CA LEU A 479 53.22 -14.69 -19.69
C LEU A 479 53.81 -14.26 -21.02
N ARG A 480 53.55 -15.00 -22.12
CA ARG A 480 54.00 -14.57 -23.46
C ARG A 480 53.43 -13.21 -23.89
N LEU A 481 52.16 -12.94 -23.55
CA LEU A 481 51.57 -11.62 -23.79
C LEU A 481 52.26 -10.55 -22.95
N PHE A 482 52.50 -10.81 -21.65
CA PHE A 482 53.21 -9.89 -20.77
C PHE A 482 54.60 -9.55 -21.32
N ASP A 483 55.36 -10.56 -21.72
CA ASP A 483 56.70 -10.36 -22.26
C ASP A 483 56.66 -9.57 -23.57
N GLY A 484 55.72 -9.89 -24.47
CA GLY A 484 55.51 -9.13 -25.70
C GLY A 484 55.19 -7.64 -25.45
N LEU A 485 54.24 -7.37 -24.55
CA LEU A 485 53.87 -5.99 -24.18
C LEU A 485 55.02 -5.27 -23.47
N TRP A 486 55.82 -5.98 -22.67
CA TRP A 486 56.97 -5.38 -21.99
C TRP A 486 58.03 -4.90 -22.97
N GLU A 487 58.37 -5.71 -23.97
CA GLU A 487 59.32 -5.32 -25.00
C GLU A 487 58.78 -4.19 -25.89
N GLU A 488 57.48 -4.21 -26.19
CA GLU A 488 56.83 -3.15 -26.97
C GLU A 488 56.84 -1.80 -26.23
N LEU A 489 56.47 -1.77 -24.94
CA LEU A 489 56.47 -0.54 -24.13
C LEU A 489 57.88 -0.07 -23.73
N GLY A 490 58.86 -0.97 -23.75
CA GLY A 490 60.26 -0.69 -23.41
C GLY A 490 61.11 -0.26 -24.61
N SER A 491 60.61 -0.40 -25.84
CA SER A 491 61.33 -0.01 -27.06
C SER A 491 61.36 1.51 -27.23
N GLU A 492 62.51 2.06 -27.62
CA GLU A 492 62.66 3.49 -27.96
C GLU A 492 61.86 3.91 -29.21
N GLU A 493 61.35 2.94 -29.99
CA GLU A 493 60.53 3.16 -31.18
C GLU A 493 59.01 3.20 -30.91
N SER A 494 58.60 3.05 -29.65
CA SER A 494 57.19 2.97 -29.25
C SER A 494 56.48 4.34 -29.23
N ALA A 495 55.14 4.32 -29.24
CA ALA A 495 54.31 5.52 -29.26
C ALA A 495 54.66 6.49 -28.12
N SER A 496 54.55 7.81 -28.37
CA SER A 496 55.03 8.89 -27.49
C SER A 496 54.52 8.86 -26.03
N ASP A 497 53.48 8.10 -25.73
CA ASP A 497 52.87 8.02 -24.41
C ASP A 497 53.37 6.83 -23.56
N CYS A 498 54.11 5.89 -24.15
CA CYS A 498 54.69 4.74 -23.45
C CYS A 498 55.85 5.20 -22.55
N THR A 499 55.96 4.66 -21.34
CA THR A 499 57.06 5.00 -20.43
C THR A 499 57.38 3.85 -19.49
N THR A 500 58.67 3.70 -19.19
CA THR A 500 59.17 2.81 -18.15
C THR A 500 59.67 3.63 -16.95
N SER A 501 59.47 3.11 -15.74
CA SER A 501 59.99 3.72 -14.51
C SER A 501 60.45 2.66 -13.52
N LEU A 502 61.23 3.07 -12.52
CA LEU A 502 61.71 2.21 -11.45
C LEU A 502 61.29 2.78 -10.10
N PHE A 503 60.67 1.95 -9.28
CA PHE A 503 60.35 2.25 -7.89
C PHE A 503 61.10 1.30 -6.97
N CYS A 504 61.91 1.84 -6.05
CA CYS A 504 62.71 1.06 -5.12
C CYS A 504 62.25 1.30 -3.68
N CYS A 505 62.16 0.24 -2.89
CA CYS A 505 61.80 0.34 -1.48
C CYS A 505 62.48 -0.76 -0.66
N GLN A 506 62.69 -0.49 0.64
CA GLN A 506 63.24 -1.47 1.57
C GLN A 506 62.10 -2.32 2.13
N LEU A 507 61.97 -3.56 1.66
CA LEU A 507 61.07 -4.57 2.23
C LEU A 507 61.80 -5.91 2.37
N THR A 508 61.46 -6.65 3.41
CA THR A 508 61.88 -8.05 3.53
C THR A 508 61.10 -8.93 2.54
N GLU A 509 61.67 -10.07 2.16
CA GLU A 509 61.00 -11.01 1.24
C GLU A 509 59.66 -11.52 1.79
N ALA A 510 59.58 -11.73 3.11
CA ALA A 510 58.33 -12.11 3.79
C ALA A 510 57.24 -11.01 3.71
N ALA A 511 57.64 -9.74 3.88
CA ALA A 511 56.76 -8.57 3.75
C ALA A 511 56.24 -8.40 2.31
N LEU A 512 57.10 -8.65 1.31
CA LEU A 512 56.73 -8.63 -0.11
C LEU A 512 55.68 -9.70 -0.44
N LEU A 513 55.87 -10.94 0.02
CA LEU A 513 54.90 -12.02 -0.20
C LEU A 513 53.55 -11.70 0.47
N ALA A 514 53.55 -11.16 1.69
CA ALA A 514 52.33 -10.73 2.37
C ALA A 514 51.59 -9.63 1.59
N LEU A 515 52.32 -8.65 1.04
CA LEU A 515 51.78 -7.57 0.20
C LEU A 515 51.09 -8.14 -1.05
N LEU A 516 51.79 -9.04 -1.75
CA LEU A 516 51.30 -9.66 -2.97
C LEU A 516 50.00 -10.43 -2.70
N HIS A 517 49.98 -11.26 -1.66
CA HIS A 517 48.80 -12.03 -1.28
C HIS A 517 47.58 -11.13 -0.98
N LYS A 518 47.81 -9.98 -0.34
CA LYS A 518 46.74 -9.07 0.08
C LYS A 518 46.22 -8.18 -1.05
N HIS A 519 47.08 -7.70 -1.94
CA HIS A 519 46.73 -6.63 -2.88
C HIS A 519 46.89 -6.98 -4.37
N LEU A 520 47.85 -7.84 -4.73
CA LEU A 520 48.25 -8.07 -6.13
C LEU A 520 48.01 -9.50 -6.66
N LEU A 521 47.67 -10.45 -5.79
CA LEU A 521 47.46 -11.87 -6.12
C LEU A 521 46.50 -12.10 -7.31
N PRO A 522 45.37 -11.37 -7.46
CA PRO A 522 44.47 -11.56 -8.60
C PRO A 522 45.08 -11.19 -9.95
N PHE A 523 46.17 -10.42 -9.96
CA PHE A 523 46.80 -9.83 -11.14
C PHE A 523 48.17 -10.46 -11.45
N LEU A 524 48.64 -11.36 -10.58
CA LEU A 524 49.93 -12.04 -10.70
C LEU A 524 49.89 -13.10 -11.82
N LEU A 525 50.89 -13.07 -12.71
CA LEU A 525 51.03 -14.01 -13.82
C LEU A 525 52.12 -15.07 -13.57
N SER A 526 53.19 -14.72 -12.84
CA SER A 526 54.26 -15.65 -12.42
C SER A 526 53.86 -16.49 -11.20
N ASP A 527 54.61 -17.55 -10.90
CA ASP A 527 54.50 -18.24 -9.61
C ASP A 527 55.28 -17.47 -8.54
N PRO A 528 54.71 -17.28 -7.33
CA PRO A 528 55.36 -16.57 -6.23
C PRO A 528 56.42 -17.44 -5.56
N CYS A 529 57.49 -17.76 -6.29
CA CYS A 529 58.65 -18.46 -5.73
C CYS A 529 59.67 -17.44 -5.17
N PRO A 530 60.28 -17.72 -4.01
CA PRO A 530 61.33 -16.87 -3.45
C PRO A 530 62.52 -16.77 -4.43
N GLY A 531 63.07 -15.56 -4.56
CA GLY A 531 64.13 -15.22 -5.50
C GLY A 531 63.76 -15.17 -7.00
N ALA A 532 62.50 -15.46 -7.38
CA ALA A 532 62.06 -15.38 -8.78
C ALA A 532 61.48 -14.00 -9.13
N GLU A 533 61.65 -13.58 -10.39
CA GLU A 533 61.02 -12.36 -10.90
C GLU A 533 59.50 -12.53 -11.00
N LEU A 534 58.78 -11.65 -10.31
CA LEU A 534 57.33 -11.66 -10.27
C LEU A 534 56.77 -10.70 -11.32
N LYS A 535 55.87 -11.21 -12.16
CA LYS A 535 55.24 -10.45 -13.25
C LYS A 535 53.77 -10.21 -12.93
N VAL A 536 53.37 -8.95 -12.83
CA VAL A 536 51.99 -8.53 -12.53
C VAL A 536 51.47 -7.66 -13.67
N LEU A 537 50.27 -7.98 -14.18
CA LEU A 537 49.63 -7.20 -15.24
C LEU A 537 48.31 -6.63 -14.73
N LEU A 538 48.25 -5.31 -14.67
CA LEU A 538 47.05 -4.56 -14.32
C LEU A 538 46.42 -4.02 -15.60
N PHE A 539 45.20 -4.48 -15.88
CA PHE A 539 44.39 -3.88 -16.93
C PHE A 539 43.56 -2.73 -16.34
N LEU A 540 43.64 -1.56 -16.96
CA LEU A 540 42.97 -0.34 -16.57
C LEU A 540 42.01 0.10 -17.69
N PRO A 541 40.69 -0.01 -17.49
CA PRO A 541 39.73 0.43 -18.51
C PRO A 541 39.86 1.95 -18.79
N PRO A 542 39.69 2.40 -20.05
CA PRO A 542 39.13 1.64 -21.16
C PRO A 542 40.13 0.72 -21.90
N GLN A 543 41.39 1.12 -22.07
CA GLN A 543 42.39 0.35 -22.86
C GLN A 543 43.85 0.56 -22.37
N SER A 544 44.07 0.90 -21.10
CA SER A 544 45.42 1.12 -20.56
C SER A 544 45.96 -0.08 -19.79
N HIS A 545 47.29 -0.18 -19.70
CA HIS A 545 47.97 -1.31 -19.09
C HIS A 545 49.12 -0.84 -18.21
N VAL A 546 49.23 -1.41 -17.01
CA VAL A 546 50.41 -1.26 -16.15
C VAL A 546 51.01 -2.64 -15.91
N LEU A 547 52.25 -2.80 -16.38
CA LEU A 547 53.05 -3.99 -16.20
C LEU A 547 54.04 -3.74 -15.06
N LEU A 548 54.18 -4.69 -14.15
CA LEU A 548 55.17 -4.64 -13.07
C LEU A 548 56.06 -5.88 -13.14
N LYS A 549 57.38 -5.66 -13.16
CA LYS A 549 58.39 -6.68 -12.87
C LYS A 549 58.96 -6.38 -11.49
N ILE A 550 58.79 -7.31 -10.56
CA ILE A 550 59.20 -7.16 -9.17
C ILE A 550 60.36 -8.13 -8.90
N ARG A 551 61.48 -7.59 -8.42
CA ARG A 551 62.69 -8.35 -8.07
C ARG A 551 63.12 -7.99 -6.65
N SER A 552 63.51 -8.99 -5.88
CA SER A 552 64.13 -8.80 -4.57
C SER A 552 65.65 -8.88 -4.73
N GLU A 553 66.35 -7.83 -4.35
CA GLU A 553 67.82 -7.79 -4.21
C GLU A 553 68.19 -7.74 -2.72
N GLU A 554 69.48 -7.89 -2.38
CA GLU A 554 69.95 -8.14 -1.00
C GLU A 554 69.43 -7.10 0.02
N ASP A 555 69.30 -5.82 -0.37
CA ASP A 555 68.89 -4.72 0.51
C ASP A 555 67.63 -3.95 0.06
N ALA A 556 67.04 -4.29 -1.09
CA ALA A 556 65.89 -3.55 -1.64
C ALA A 556 65.02 -4.40 -2.58
N VAL A 557 63.75 -4.03 -2.70
CA VAL A 557 62.84 -4.55 -3.71
C VAL A 557 62.68 -3.54 -4.83
N HIS A 558 62.91 -4.00 -6.06
CA HIS A 558 62.79 -3.22 -7.29
C HIS A 558 61.47 -3.52 -7.99
N PHE A 559 60.63 -2.49 -8.14
CA PHE A 559 59.42 -2.51 -8.95
C PHE A 559 59.70 -1.77 -10.25
N SER A 560 60.07 -2.51 -11.30
CA SER A 560 60.12 -1.95 -12.65
C SER A 560 58.70 -1.86 -13.20
N ILE A 561 58.32 -0.67 -13.64
CA ILE A 561 56.98 -0.34 -14.13
C ILE A 561 57.09 -0.06 -15.63
N ALA A 562 56.19 -0.62 -16.43
CA ALA A 562 55.98 -0.21 -17.82
C ALA A 562 54.50 0.09 -18.03
N THR A 563 54.21 1.21 -18.67
CA THR A 563 52.83 1.68 -18.92
C THR A 563 52.71 2.24 -20.32
N ASP A 564 51.54 2.09 -20.93
CA ASP A 564 51.18 2.67 -22.22
C ASP A 564 50.79 4.15 -22.13
N THR A 565 50.69 4.69 -20.92
CA THR A 565 50.41 6.12 -20.69
C THR A 565 51.19 6.65 -19.50
N TRP A 566 52.09 7.60 -19.75
CA TRP A 566 52.94 8.22 -18.71
C TRP A 566 52.15 8.92 -17.59
N HIS A 567 50.95 9.41 -17.89
CA HIS A 567 50.04 10.07 -16.92
C HIS A 567 49.65 9.16 -15.74
N LEU A 568 49.82 7.83 -15.86
CA LEU A 568 49.51 6.88 -14.80
C LEU A 568 50.64 6.73 -13.77
N LEU A 569 51.88 7.11 -14.12
CA LEU A 569 53.04 6.89 -13.26
C LEU A 569 52.93 7.56 -11.89
N PRO A 570 52.45 8.81 -11.74
CA PRO A 570 52.28 9.42 -10.43
C PRO A 570 51.29 8.64 -9.55
N HIS A 571 50.21 8.11 -10.15
CA HIS A 571 49.20 7.34 -9.44
C HIS A 571 49.71 5.94 -9.04
N VAL A 572 50.47 5.28 -9.93
CA VAL A 572 51.12 4.01 -9.64
C VAL A 572 52.15 4.18 -8.52
N ASN A 573 52.99 5.23 -8.57
CA ASN A 573 53.97 5.53 -7.53
C ASN A 573 53.30 5.82 -6.18
N SER A 574 52.26 6.66 -6.17
CA SER A 574 51.48 6.94 -4.94
C SER A 574 50.86 5.68 -4.35
N TYR A 575 50.32 4.80 -5.20
CA TYR A 575 49.79 3.50 -4.78
C TYR A 575 50.88 2.60 -4.18
N LEU A 576 52.03 2.44 -4.85
CA LEU A 576 53.15 1.64 -4.34
C LEU A 576 53.72 2.22 -3.04
N LEU A 577 53.82 3.54 -2.89
CA LEU A 577 54.20 4.19 -1.62
C LEU A 577 53.21 3.86 -0.50
N THR A 578 51.90 3.91 -0.78
CA THR A 578 50.87 3.60 0.22
C THR A 578 50.92 2.13 0.64
N LEU A 579 51.19 1.22 -0.30
CA LEU A 579 51.33 -0.21 -0.03
C LEU A 579 52.58 -0.54 0.80
N THR A 580 53.67 0.17 0.55
CA THR A 580 54.98 -0.13 1.15
C THR A 580 55.19 0.59 2.49
N SER A 581 54.50 1.71 2.72
CA SER A 581 54.48 2.42 4.01
C SER A 581 53.49 1.86 5.03
N SER A 582 52.56 0.99 4.62
CA SER A 582 51.56 0.36 5.50
C SER A 582 52.00 -0.98 6.08
N GLN A 583 53.29 -1.29 5.98
CA GLN A 583 53.91 -2.54 6.44
C GLN A 583 54.75 -2.35 7.70
#